data_AF-A0A1B9LNC2-F1
#
_entry.id   AF-A0A1B9LNC2-F1
#
_cell.length_a   1.000
_cell.length_b   1.000
_cell.length_c   1.000
_cell.angle_alpha   90.00
_cell.angle_beta   90.00
_cell.angle_gamma   90.00
#
_symmetry.space_group_name_H-M   'P 1'
#
loop_
_entity.id
_entity.type
_entity.pdbx_description
1 polymer ?
#
loop_
_entity_poly.entity_id
_entity_poly.type
_entity_poly.pdbx_seq_one_letter_code
_entity_poly.pdbx_strand_id
1 'polypeptide(L)'
;MKAEIIAILAKQFDKTTVSDKRFFMSALIAKLNLNGYVVEKEAKHPFLENAKINLKVSKNGKSCWIELDNKSPRIRSLERIQSLGEHGEQGFILLRNSFLSQHKTLGIDVVSARR
;
A
#
# COMPACT_ATOMS: atom_id res chain seq x y z
N MET A 1 -9.60 9.56 0.43
CA MET A 1 -9.34 8.21 -0.07
C MET A 1 -8.13 7.56 0.61
N LYS A 2 -6.91 8.10 0.50
CA LYS A 2 -5.74 7.50 1.18
C LYS A 2 -5.95 7.20 2.67
N ALA A 3 -6.43 8.17 3.44
CA ALA A 3 -6.66 8.00 4.88
C ALA A 3 -7.72 6.92 5.21
N GLU A 4 -8.76 6.80 4.39
CA GLU A 4 -9.81 5.77 4.51
C GLU A 4 -9.22 4.37 4.27
N ILE A 5 -8.43 4.21 3.21
CA ILE A 5 -7.74 2.95 2.91
C ILE A 5 -6.76 2.58 4.04
N ILE A 6 -6.00 3.55 4.57
CA ILE A 6 -5.12 3.33 5.70
C ILE A 6 -5.91 2.83 6.91
N ALA A 7 -7.05 3.45 7.25
CA ALA A 7 -7.90 3.01 8.35
C ALA A 7 -8.42 1.58 8.16
N ILE A 8 -8.76 1.21 6.92
CA ILE A 8 -9.25 -0.13 6.57
C ILE A 8 -8.15 -1.20 6.60
N LEU A 9 -6.86 -0.84 6.53
CA LEU A 9 -5.75 -1.78 6.41
C LEU A 9 -4.80 -1.81 7.60
N ALA A 10 -4.73 -0.72 8.37
CA ALA A 10 -3.83 -0.60 9.50
C ALA A 10 -4.20 -1.60 10.61
N LYS A 11 -3.23 -2.43 11.01
CA LYS A 11 -3.37 -3.41 12.10
C LYS A 11 -4.56 -4.36 11.94
N GLN A 12 -4.75 -4.89 10.74
CA GLN A 12 -5.92 -5.70 10.40
C GLN A 12 -5.65 -7.19 10.22
N PHE A 13 -4.39 -7.57 10.03
CA PHE A 13 -4.01 -8.93 9.69
C PHE A 13 -3.22 -9.56 10.83
N ASP A 14 -3.52 -10.82 11.15
CA ASP A 14 -2.80 -11.56 12.17
C ASP A 14 -1.48 -12.14 11.67
N LYS A 15 -0.69 -12.68 12.60
CA LYS A 15 0.63 -13.27 12.31
C LYS A 15 0.56 -14.36 11.24
N THR A 16 -0.47 -15.21 11.27
CA THR A 16 -0.67 -16.28 10.29
C THR A 16 -0.88 -15.68 8.90
N THR A 17 -1.76 -14.69 8.78
CA THR A 17 -2.04 -14.03 7.50
C THR A 17 -0.82 -13.32 6.93
N VAL A 18 -0.09 -12.57 7.76
CA VAL A 18 1.06 -11.78 7.29
C VAL A 18 2.32 -12.60 7.01
N SER A 19 2.37 -13.85 7.46
CA SER A 19 3.54 -14.71 7.31
C SER A 19 3.71 -15.21 5.87
N ASP A 20 2.63 -15.67 5.25
CA ASP A 20 2.61 -16.09 3.84
C ASP A 20 2.29 -14.88 2.94
N LYS A 21 3.16 -14.63 1.95
CA LYS A 21 3.01 -13.48 1.05
C LYS A 21 1.78 -13.62 0.15
N ARG A 22 1.50 -14.80 -0.39
CA ARG A 22 0.38 -15.04 -1.29
C ARG A 22 -0.93 -14.91 -0.55
N PHE A 23 -1.02 -15.54 0.63
CA PHE A 23 -2.22 -15.45 1.45
C PHE A 23 -2.47 -14.01 1.92
N PHE A 24 -1.43 -13.29 2.35
CA PHE A 24 -1.53 -11.87 2.66
C PHE A 24 -2.07 -11.05 1.49
N MET A 25 -1.54 -11.25 0.28
CA MET A 25 -2.02 -10.54 -0.91
C MET A 25 -3.50 -10.80 -1.19
N SER A 26 -3.94 -12.06 -1.12
CA SER A 26 -5.34 -12.42 -1.33
C SER A 26 -6.26 -11.79 -0.28
N ALA A 27 -5.87 -11.85 1.01
CA ALA A 27 -6.65 -11.27 2.11
C ALA A 27 -6.71 -9.73 2.02
N LEU A 28 -5.60 -9.08 1.65
CA LEU A 28 -5.52 -7.64 1.43
C LEU A 28 -6.48 -7.18 0.32
N ILE A 29 -6.44 -7.85 -0.83
CA ILE A 29 -7.31 -7.54 -1.96
C ILE A 29 -8.77 -7.81 -1.62
N ALA A 30 -9.08 -8.94 -0.98
CA ALA A 30 -10.44 -9.25 -0.54
C ALA A 30 -10.99 -8.16 0.39
N LYS A 31 -10.17 -7.68 1.34
CA LYS A 31 -10.58 -6.61 2.25
C LYS A 31 -10.87 -5.29 1.53
N LEU A 32 -10.05 -4.92 0.55
CA LEU A 32 -10.28 -3.73 -0.29
C LEU A 32 -11.56 -3.88 -1.14
N ASN A 33 -11.75 -5.03 -1.78
CA ASN A 33 -12.93 -5.30 -2.60
C ASN A 33 -14.22 -5.26 -1.77
N LEU A 34 -14.22 -5.82 -0.57
CA LEU A 34 -15.36 -5.77 0.37
C LEU A 34 -15.74 -4.34 0.78
N ASN A 35 -14.81 -3.38 0.69
CA ASN A 35 -15.05 -1.96 0.95
C ASN A 35 -15.36 -1.16 -0.34
N GLY A 36 -15.63 -1.86 -1.45
CA GLY A 36 -16.04 -1.28 -2.72
C GLY A 36 -14.91 -0.62 -3.50
N TYR A 37 -13.66 -1.02 -3.27
CA TYR A 37 -12.53 -0.58 -4.09
C TYR A 37 -12.24 -1.56 -5.22
N VAL A 38 -11.79 -1.03 -6.35
CA VAL A 38 -11.19 -1.82 -7.45
C VAL A 38 -9.69 -1.85 -7.26
N VAL A 39 -9.06 -3.02 -7.40
CA VAL A 39 -7.62 -3.20 -7.19
C VAL A 39 -6.94 -3.68 -8.47
N GLU A 40 -5.99 -2.90 -8.97
CA GLU A 40 -5.07 -3.27 -10.04
C GLU A 40 -3.73 -3.70 -9.43
N LYS A 41 -3.26 -4.91 -9.78
CA LYS A 41 -1.97 -5.44 -9.32
C LYS A 41 -0.86 -5.07 -10.28
N GLU A 42 0.34 -4.86 -9.73
CA GLU A 42 1.52 -4.50 -10.53
C GLU A 42 1.26 -3.31 -11.46
N ALA A 43 0.56 -2.31 -10.92
CA ALA A 43 0.09 -1.17 -11.67
C ALA A 43 1.26 -0.32 -12.18
N LYS A 44 1.15 0.11 -13.44
CA LYS A 44 2.15 0.96 -14.10
C LYS A 44 1.73 2.42 -14.01
N HIS A 45 2.71 3.31 -13.87
CA HIS A 45 2.50 4.74 -14.00
C HIS A 45 3.44 5.31 -15.07
N PRO A 46 2.99 6.23 -15.94
CA PRO A 46 3.83 6.80 -17.00
C PRO A 46 5.14 7.42 -16.50
N PHE A 47 5.13 8.01 -15.29
CA PHE A 47 6.31 8.66 -14.71
C PHE A 47 7.26 7.70 -13.96
N LEU A 48 6.85 6.44 -13.80
CA LEU A 48 7.68 5.40 -13.19
C LEU A 48 8.26 4.52 -14.29
N GLU A 49 9.25 5.05 -15.02
CA GLU A 49 9.87 4.34 -16.14
C GLU A 49 10.32 2.93 -15.73
N ASN A 50 9.72 1.91 -16.35
CA ASN A 50 9.96 0.48 -16.10
C ASN A 50 9.67 -0.04 -14.68
N ALA A 51 9.07 0.78 -13.80
CA ALA A 51 8.71 0.37 -12.46
C ALA A 51 7.20 0.15 -12.32
N LYS A 52 6.86 -0.92 -11.59
CA LYS A 52 5.48 -1.24 -11.21
C LYS A 52 5.32 -1.02 -9.72
N ILE A 53 4.17 -0.47 -9.33
CA ILE A 53 3.73 -0.40 -7.93
C ILE A 53 2.93 -1.67 -7.61
N ASN A 54 3.00 -2.15 -6.38
CA ASN A 54 2.29 -3.39 -6.03
C ASN A 54 0.79 -3.30 -6.28
N LEU A 55 0.14 -2.21 -5.87
CA LEU A 55 -1.30 -2.02 -6.05
C LEU A 55 -1.65 -0.58 -6.41
N LYS A 56 -2.61 -0.43 -7.33
CA LYS A 56 -3.42 0.79 -7.50
C LYS A 56 -4.85 0.48 -7.08
N VAL A 57 -5.36 1.25 -6.14
CA VAL A 57 -6.70 1.10 -5.57
C VAL A 57 -7.55 2.26 -6.03
N SER A 58 -8.72 1.98 -6.62
CA SER A 58 -9.58 3.00 -7.23
C SER A 58 -11.02 2.94 -6.71
N LYS A 59 -11.65 4.09 -6.50
CA LYS A 59 -13.09 4.23 -6.15
C LYS A 59 -13.58 5.63 -6.54
N ASN A 60 -14.71 5.71 -7.23
CA ASN A 60 -15.35 6.97 -7.65
C ASN A 60 -14.39 7.92 -8.39
N GLY A 61 -13.61 7.40 -9.34
CA GLY A 61 -12.67 8.19 -10.13
C GLY A 61 -11.40 8.65 -9.40
N LYS A 62 -11.25 8.33 -8.11
CA LYS A 62 -10.03 8.61 -7.34
C LYS A 62 -9.18 7.36 -7.23
N SER A 63 -7.85 7.53 -7.24
CA SER A 63 -6.86 6.47 -7.07
C SER A 63 -5.98 6.69 -5.84
N CYS A 64 -5.48 5.58 -5.30
CA CYS A 64 -4.42 5.56 -4.30
C CYS A 64 -3.47 4.39 -4.56
N TRP A 65 -2.17 4.65 -4.47
CA TRP A 65 -1.08 3.72 -4.76
C TRP A 65 -0.54 3.10 -3.46
N ILE A 66 -0.37 1.78 -3.44
CA ILE A 66 0.12 1.05 -2.27
C ILE A 66 1.35 0.24 -2.68
N GLU A 67 2.50 0.56 -2.09
CA GLU A 67 3.69 -0.27 -2.16
C GLU A 67 3.77 -1.17 -0.93
N LEU A 68 4.17 -2.43 -1.13
CA LEU A 68 4.17 -3.48 -0.12
C LEU A 68 5.60 -3.87 0.24
N ASP A 69 5.96 -3.63 1.49
CA ASP A 69 7.22 -4.05 2.06
C ASP A 69 7.01 -4.97 3.28
N ASN A 70 8.10 -5.53 3.81
CA ASN A 70 8.00 -6.55 4.85
C ASN A 70 7.97 -5.95 6.27
N LYS A 71 9.13 -5.49 6.78
CA LYS A 71 9.28 -4.99 8.16
C LYS A 71 9.58 -3.50 8.24
N SER A 72 10.20 -2.97 7.18
CA SER A 72 10.62 -1.58 7.02
C SER A 72 10.45 -1.18 5.56
N PRO A 73 10.24 0.11 5.26
CA PRO A 73 10.18 0.60 3.90
C PRO A 73 11.54 0.45 3.23
N ARG A 74 11.56 -0.01 1.98
CA ARG A 74 12.77 0.00 1.14
C ARG A 74 12.95 1.37 0.50
N ILE A 75 14.20 1.76 0.27
CA ILE A 75 14.55 3.03 -0.41
C ILE A 75 13.79 3.16 -1.74
N ARG A 76 13.86 2.14 -2.60
CA ARG A 76 13.13 2.14 -3.88
C ARG A 76 11.61 2.31 -3.74
N SER A 77 11.02 1.84 -2.64
CA SER A 77 9.58 1.97 -2.40
C SER A 77 9.23 3.41 -2.03
N LEU A 78 10.09 4.05 -1.23
CA LEU A 78 9.96 5.46 -0.88
C LEU A 78 10.11 6.34 -2.12
N GLU A 79 11.15 6.12 -2.93
CA GLU A 79 11.41 6.87 -4.17
C GLU A 79 10.22 6.81 -5.14
N ARG A 80 9.64 5.62 -5.31
CA ARG A 80 8.47 5.42 -6.17
C ARG A 80 7.23 6.19 -5.69
N ILE A 81 6.92 6.09 -4.40
CA ILE A 81 5.75 6.80 -3.83
C ILE A 81 5.99 8.31 -3.79
N GLN A 82 7.24 8.75 -3.55
CA GLN A 82 7.62 10.16 -3.61
C GLN A 82 7.41 10.72 -5.02
N SER A 83 7.94 10.04 -6.05
CA SER A 83 7.78 10.45 -7.45
C SER A 83 6.31 10.54 -7.85
N LEU A 84 5.46 9.58 -7.43
CA LEU A 84 4.02 9.69 -7.64
C LEU A 84 3.42 10.95 -6.98
N GLY A 85 3.83 11.25 -5.74
CA GLY A 85 3.40 12.44 -5.02
C GLY A 85 3.80 13.75 -5.70
N GLU A 86 4.98 13.81 -6.31
CA GLU A 86 5.45 14.97 -7.10
C GLU A 86 4.57 15.23 -8.32
N HIS A 87 3.87 14.21 -8.81
CA HIS A 87 2.90 14.29 -9.90
C HIS A 87 1.44 14.36 -9.43
N GLY A 88 1.20 14.65 -8.14
CA GLY A 88 -0.15 14.84 -7.58
C GLY A 88 -0.90 13.56 -7.23
N GLU A 89 -0.28 12.40 -7.35
CA GLU A 89 -0.88 11.12 -6.99
C GLU A 89 -0.80 10.86 -5.47
N GLN A 90 -1.77 10.11 -4.93
CA GLN A 90 -1.76 9.72 -3.52
C GLN A 90 -1.19 8.32 -3.34
N GLY A 91 -0.19 8.15 -2.49
CA GLY A 91 0.32 6.83 -2.15
C GLY A 91 0.83 6.68 -0.72
N PHE A 92 1.05 5.43 -0.32
CA PHE A 92 1.66 5.08 0.96
C PHE A 92 2.33 3.70 0.90
N ILE A 93 3.13 3.39 1.92
CA ILE A 93 3.79 2.09 2.08
C ILE A 93 3.05 1.29 3.15
N LEU A 94 2.66 0.06 2.81
CA LEU A 94 2.09 -0.90 3.75
C LEU A 94 3.10 -1.99 4.07
N LEU A 95 3.48 -2.06 5.34
CA LEU A 95 4.39 -3.06 5.89
C LEU A 95 3.61 -4.28 6.33
N ARG A 96 3.84 -5.40 5.66
CA ARG A 96 3.15 -6.66 5.92
C ARG A 96 3.33 -7.15 7.36
N ASN A 97 4.56 -7.11 7.88
CA ASN A 97 4.94 -7.80 9.12
C ASN A 97 5.77 -6.92 10.07
N SER A 98 5.45 -5.62 10.13
CA SER A 98 6.06 -4.70 11.10
C SER A 98 5.27 -4.65 12.41
N PHE A 99 5.95 -4.44 13.53
CA PHE A 99 5.32 -4.11 14.81
C PHE A 99 5.21 -2.61 15.05
N LEU A 100 5.89 -1.81 14.22
CA LEU A 100 5.83 -0.35 14.32
C LEU A 100 4.44 0.14 13.92
N SER A 101 3.92 1.09 14.70
CA SER A 101 2.70 1.81 14.33
C SER A 101 2.93 2.69 13.10
N GLN A 102 1.84 3.31 12.63
CA GLN A 102 1.91 4.29 11.55
C GLN A 102 2.91 5.41 11.90
N HIS A 103 3.78 5.72 10.94
CA HIS A 103 4.73 6.84 11.02
C HIS A 103 4.92 7.44 9.64
N LYS A 104 5.71 8.52 9.54
CA LYS A 104 6.10 9.12 8.27
C LYS A 104 7.58 8.96 8.00
N THR A 105 7.92 8.71 6.75
CA THR A 105 9.29 8.69 6.24
C THR A 105 9.32 9.52 4.97
N LEU A 106 10.12 10.60 4.94
CA LEU A 106 10.14 11.56 3.82
C LEU A 106 8.74 12.10 3.45
N GLY A 107 7.89 12.33 4.47
CA GLY A 107 6.51 12.78 4.28
C GLY A 107 5.51 11.69 3.83
N ILE A 108 5.99 10.49 3.47
CA ILE A 108 5.19 9.33 3.05
C ILE A 108 4.65 8.59 4.28
N ASP A 109 3.37 8.23 4.26
CA ASP A 109 2.78 7.38 5.29
C ASP A 109 3.32 5.94 5.18
N VAL A 110 3.84 5.42 6.29
CA VAL A 110 4.31 4.04 6.43
C VAL A 110 3.46 3.36 7.48
N VAL A 111 2.71 2.34 7.08
CA VAL A 111 1.62 1.75 7.87
C VAL A 111 1.88 0.27 8.08
N SER A 112 1.72 -0.24 9.31
CA SER A 112 1.72 -1.68 9.53
C SER A 112 0.35 -2.31 9.25
N ALA A 113 0.35 -3.37 8.46
CA ALA A 113 -0.82 -4.21 8.23
C ALA A 113 -1.08 -5.17 9.41
N ARG A 114 -0.04 -5.51 10.17
CA ARG A 114 -0.10 -6.52 11.22
C ARG A 114 -0.69 -5.94 12.51
N ARG A 115 -1.64 -6.67 13.12
CA ARG A 115 -2.13 -6.40 14.47
C ARG A 115 -1.20 -6.93 15.56
#